data_AF-A0A935VHP6-F1
#
_entry.id   AF-A0A935VHP6-F1
#
_cell.length_a   1.000
_cell.length_b   1.000
_cell.length_c   1.000
_cell.angle_alpha   90.00
_cell.angle_beta   90.00
_cell.angle_gamma   90.00
#
_symmetry.space_group_name_H-M   'P 1'
#
loop_
_entity.id
_entity.type
_entity.pdbx_description
1 polymer ?
#
loop_
_entity_poly.entity_id
_entity_poly.type
_entity_poly.pdbx_seq_one_letter_code
_entity_poly.pdbx_strand_id
1 'polypeptide(L)'
;MGTNYQRFAGGGSPVYLNPGLNFLTKIGISDLFEDHRIVGAFRFSGIADLFTSGGVDNEVLLSYEYRKKKIDHQVVLHRQSFVKIDDFNGTPARAHVHDIRYTAKLPINEVLGAKGSVLYRNDKFTYFSQGDVSLPKKPAYDNYVGLRAELVFDDTRNVMVNIMNGFRGKVWGEYWRKIKNERHDLITAGFDLRHYQRVHRQITWCNRLAGGTSWGTDRLLFYLGGVDNWFNAKFNNEINIVKPETYQFQTLATNMRGFSQNIRNGNNFVTYNSELRFPIVKYFVDRPMRSDFLNNLQLISFFDLGAAWYGLNPLSKENTENVNTYLQGSNLSPIIITVINDKNPLVAGAGWGIRSRLYGYFVRLDFGYGIDNFRSQKAVIGLSFATDF
;
A
#
# COMPACT_ATOMS: atom_id res chain seq x y z
N MET A 1 0.92 3.78 9.53
CA MET A 1 -0.22 4.26 10.34
C MET A 1 -1.39 4.47 9.39
N GLY A 2 -2.63 4.28 9.86
CA GLY A 2 -3.88 4.42 9.08
C GLY A 2 -3.77 4.10 7.58
N THR A 3 -4.02 2.86 7.17
CA THR A 3 -4.12 2.49 5.74
C THR A 3 -5.37 3.13 5.14
N ASN A 4 -5.28 4.40 4.79
CA ASN A 4 -6.29 5.14 4.05
C ASN A 4 -5.88 5.20 2.60
N TYR A 5 -6.85 5.02 1.71
CA TYR A 5 -6.60 5.18 0.29
C TYR A 5 -6.16 6.60 -0.01
N GLN A 6 -5.09 6.73 -0.78
CA GLN A 6 -4.62 8.03 -1.23
C GLN A 6 -5.59 8.54 -2.30
N ARG A 7 -5.74 9.86 -2.45
CA ARG A 7 -6.44 10.42 -3.61
C ARG A 7 -5.68 10.08 -4.89
N PHE A 8 -6.43 9.79 -5.95
CA PHE A 8 -5.84 9.59 -7.27
C PHE A 8 -5.17 10.90 -7.74
N ALA A 9 -3.93 10.76 -8.19
CA ALA A 9 -3.03 11.87 -8.54
C ALA A 9 -2.54 11.80 -10.01
N GLY A 10 -3.43 11.38 -10.93
CA GLY A 10 -3.17 11.44 -12.36
C GLY A 10 -2.13 10.43 -12.91
N GLY A 11 -1.51 9.59 -12.07
CA GLY A 11 -0.63 8.52 -12.51
C GLY A 11 0.83 8.91 -12.80
N GLY A 12 1.30 10.06 -12.35
CA GLY A 12 2.66 10.55 -12.63
C GLY A 12 3.69 10.39 -11.51
N SER A 13 3.32 9.84 -10.34
CA SER A 13 4.16 9.79 -9.15
C SER A 13 3.99 8.48 -8.39
N PRO A 14 5.06 7.96 -7.73
CA PRO A 14 4.93 6.90 -6.74
C PRO A 14 3.78 7.15 -5.76
N VAL A 15 3.10 6.07 -5.38
CA VAL A 15 2.08 6.17 -4.32
C VAL A 15 2.80 6.57 -3.03
N TYR A 16 2.38 7.70 -2.45
CA TYR A 16 3.01 8.32 -1.27
C TYR A 16 2.76 7.56 0.05
N LEU A 17 2.41 6.27 -0.03
CA LEU A 17 2.35 5.39 1.14
C LEU A 17 3.73 5.13 1.74
N ASN A 18 4.81 5.53 1.04
CA ASN A 18 6.17 5.37 1.54
C ASN A 18 7.06 6.61 1.26
N PRO A 19 6.83 7.71 2.00
CA PRO A 19 7.65 8.92 1.87
C PRO A 19 9.05 8.65 2.46
N GLY A 20 10.05 8.53 1.58
CA GLY A 20 11.50 8.54 1.88
C GLY A 20 11.94 8.13 3.30
N LEU A 21 12.89 8.87 3.88
CA LEU A 21 13.29 8.70 5.28
C LEU A 21 12.44 9.61 6.16
N ASN A 22 11.50 9.03 6.91
CA ASN A 22 10.61 9.78 7.78
C ASN A 22 10.78 9.39 9.25
N PHE A 23 10.62 10.36 10.14
CA PHE A 23 10.67 10.13 11.59
C PHE A 23 9.25 9.91 12.10
N LEU A 24 8.97 8.67 12.54
CA LEU A 24 7.71 8.33 13.19
C LEU A 24 7.94 8.12 14.68
N THR A 25 7.27 8.94 15.49
CA THR A 25 7.25 8.78 16.94
C THR A 25 5.88 8.31 17.37
N LYS A 26 5.83 7.26 18.20
CA LYS A 26 4.60 6.69 18.76
C LYS A 26 4.75 6.59 20.27
N ILE A 27 3.81 7.18 20.99
CA ILE A 27 3.74 7.15 22.45
C ILE A 27 2.43 6.47 22.81
N GLY A 28 2.50 5.43 23.64
CA GLY A 28 1.34 4.69 24.12
C GLY A 28 1.31 4.65 25.63
N ILE A 29 0.14 4.87 26.20
CA ILE A 29 -0.12 4.72 27.64
C ILE A 29 -1.25 3.70 27.77
N SER A 30 -1.09 2.78 28.69
CA SER A 30 -2.08 1.77 29.04
C SER A 30 -2.22 1.72 30.54
N ASP A 31 -3.40 1.38 31.03
CA ASP A 31 -3.59 0.99 32.43
C ASP A 31 -3.00 -0.40 32.71
N LEU A 32 -2.97 -0.79 33.98
CA LEU A 32 -2.35 -2.05 34.44
C LEU A 32 -3.03 -3.30 33.86
N PHE A 33 -4.34 -3.24 33.65
CA PHE A 33 -5.12 -4.36 33.09
C PHE A 33 -5.24 -4.32 31.56
N GLU A 34 -4.66 -3.30 30.91
CA GLU A 34 -4.81 -3.02 29.48
C GLU A 34 -6.27 -2.83 29.00
N ASP A 35 -7.19 -2.50 29.91
CA ASP A 35 -8.58 -2.17 29.61
C ASP A 35 -8.69 -0.86 28.81
N HIS A 36 -7.79 0.09 29.08
CA HIS A 36 -7.77 1.41 28.46
C HIS A 36 -6.41 1.70 27.86
N ARG A 37 -6.37 1.87 26.54
CA ARG A 37 -5.12 2.16 25.82
C ARG A 37 -5.26 3.42 24.98
N ILE A 38 -4.39 4.39 25.24
CA ILE A 38 -4.26 5.61 24.44
C ILE A 38 -2.94 5.54 23.69
N VAL A 39 -2.98 5.86 22.40
CA VAL A 39 -1.80 5.89 21.54
C VAL A 39 -1.81 7.18 20.75
N GLY A 40 -0.85 8.03 21.01
CA GLY A 40 -0.52 9.18 20.18
C GLY A 40 0.63 8.83 19.24
N ALA A 41 0.59 9.36 18.02
CA ALA A 41 1.71 9.29 17.12
C ALA A 41 1.79 10.49 16.21
N PHE A 42 3.00 10.83 15.83
CA PHE A 42 3.25 11.87 14.84
C PHE A 42 4.37 11.40 13.91
N ARG A 43 4.20 11.69 12.62
CA ARG A 43 5.21 11.51 11.60
C ARG A 43 5.57 12.87 11.03
N PHE A 44 6.85 13.19 11.06
CA PHE A 44 7.42 14.30 10.32
C PHE A 44 8.17 13.77 9.11
N SER A 45 7.96 14.41 7.96
CA SER A 45 8.74 14.11 6.76
C SER A 45 10.16 14.60 6.93
N GLY A 46 11.12 13.80 6.47
CA GLY A 46 12.53 13.98 6.76
C GLY A 46 13.18 15.20 6.11
N ILE A 47 14.47 15.38 6.40
CA ILE A 47 15.32 16.50 5.92
C ILE A 47 15.30 16.67 4.39
N ALA A 48 15.11 15.59 3.62
CA ALA A 48 15.03 15.69 2.16
C ALA A 48 13.83 16.52 1.67
N ASP A 49 12.68 16.44 2.35
CA ASP A 49 11.49 17.25 2.04
C ASP A 49 11.57 18.68 2.58
N LEU A 50 12.58 18.99 3.39
CA LEU A 50 12.88 20.35 3.83
C LEU A 50 13.46 21.20 2.69
N PHE A 51 14.04 20.56 1.67
CA PHE A 51 14.69 21.21 0.53
C PHE A 51 13.91 21.04 -0.79
N THR A 52 12.79 20.31 -0.79
CA THR A 52 11.87 20.25 -1.94
C THR A 52 10.80 21.34 -1.81
N SER A 53 10.39 21.91 -2.95
CA SER A 53 9.46 23.06 -3.02
C SER A 53 8.01 22.77 -2.56
N GLY A 54 7.75 21.61 -1.93
CA GLY A 54 6.43 21.16 -1.47
C GLY A 54 6.14 21.41 0.02
N GLY A 55 7.17 21.65 0.83
CA GLY A 55 7.05 21.82 2.28
C GLY A 55 6.82 20.52 3.05
N VAL A 56 6.76 20.64 4.38
CA VAL A 56 6.79 19.48 5.31
C VAL A 56 5.44 18.77 5.38
N ASP A 57 5.35 17.59 4.77
CA ASP A 57 4.24 16.67 4.99
C ASP A 57 4.23 16.20 6.45
N ASN A 58 3.06 16.26 7.10
CA ASN A 58 2.90 15.82 8.47
C ASN A 58 1.71 14.87 8.66
N GLU A 59 1.89 13.89 9.53
CA GLU A 59 0.85 12.96 9.92
C GLU A 59 0.73 12.94 11.44
N VAL A 60 -0.50 12.99 11.95
CA VAL A 60 -0.79 12.89 13.38
C VAL A 60 -1.89 11.85 13.55
N LEU A 61 -1.73 10.98 14.53
CA LEU A 61 -2.69 9.95 14.88
C LEU A 61 -2.92 9.96 16.39
N LEU A 62 -4.18 9.90 16.79
CA LEU A 62 -4.59 9.62 18.16
C LEU A 62 -5.56 8.45 18.14
N SER A 63 -5.27 7.42 18.91
CA SER A 63 -6.13 6.24 19.04
C SER A 63 -6.47 6.03 20.50
N TYR A 64 -7.73 5.73 20.77
CA TYR A 64 -8.21 5.25 22.05
C TYR A 64 -8.85 3.88 21.87
N GLU A 65 -8.47 2.92 22.69
CA GLU A 65 -9.03 1.58 22.72
C GLU A 65 -9.59 1.27 24.11
N TYR A 66 -10.78 0.69 24.14
CA TYR A 66 -11.46 0.19 25.32
C TYR A 66 -11.72 -1.32 25.16
N ARG A 67 -11.15 -2.13 26.06
CA ARG A 67 -11.04 -3.61 25.92
C ARG A 67 -11.64 -4.39 27.09
N LYS A 68 -12.34 -3.72 28.01
CA LYS A 68 -12.87 -4.33 29.24
C LYS A 68 -14.00 -5.35 29.01
N LYS A 69 -14.70 -5.26 27.88
CA LYS A 69 -15.86 -6.12 27.55
C LYS A 69 -15.50 -7.07 26.42
N LYS A 70 -16.39 -8.03 26.14
CA LYS A 70 -16.22 -8.97 25.01
C LYS A 70 -15.99 -8.28 23.66
N ILE A 71 -16.57 -7.10 23.45
CA ILE A 71 -16.37 -6.30 22.24
C ILE A 71 -15.37 -5.21 22.57
N ASP A 72 -14.25 -5.20 21.85
CA ASP A 72 -13.29 -4.10 21.93
C ASP A 72 -13.78 -2.94 21.07
N HIS A 73 -13.69 -1.74 21.63
CA HIS A 73 -14.06 -0.52 20.94
C HIS A 73 -12.81 0.34 20.71
N GLN A 74 -12.63 0.82 19.49
CA GLN A 74 -11.52 1.68 19.12
C GLN A 74 -12.00 2.91 18.39
N VAL A 75 -11.52 4.07 18.79
CA VAL A 75 -11.67 5.33 18.05
C VAL A 75 -10.29 5.77 17.60
N VAL A 76 -10.12 6.03 16.31
CA VAL A 76 -8.91 6.58 15.71
C VAL A 76 -9.23 7.93 15.08
N LEU A 77 -8.48 8.95 15.49
CA LEU A 77 -8.41 10.25 14.85
C LEU A 77 -7.10 10.31 14.08
N HIS A 78 -7.18 10.64 12.80
CA HIS A 78 -6.02 10.70 11.91
C HIS A 78 -6.06 11.99 11.11
N ARG A 79 -4.93 12.68 11.04
CA ARG A 79 -4.73 13.86 10.21
C ARG A 79 -3.48 13.66 9.38
N GLN A 80 -3.59 13.86 8.09
CA GLN A 80 -2.45 13.87 7.17
C GLN A 80 -2.49 15.12 6.31
N SER A 81 -1.33 15.65 5.97
CA SER A 81 -1.20 16.65 4.91
C SER A 81 -0.14 16.25 3.90
N PHE A 82 -0.44 16.52 2.63
CA PHE A 82 0.48 16.35 1.52
C PHE A 82 0.17 17.33 0.40
N VAL A 83 1.16 17.67 -0.42
CA VAL A 83 0.95 18.49 -1.62
C VAL A 83 0.45 17.62 -2.77
N LYS A 84 -0.61 18.08 -3.43
CA LYS A 84 -1.16 17.51 -4.66
C LYS A 84 -0.96 18.52 -5.80
N ILE A 85 -0.47 18.05 -6.94
CA ILE A 85 -0.34 18.87 -8.16
C ILE A 85 -1.32 18.33 -9.18
N ASP A 86 -2.62 18.60 -9.05
CA ASP A 86 -3.61 18.10 -10.02
C ASP A 86 -4.90 18.94 -10.01
N ASP A 87 -4.85 20.08 -10.69
CA ASP A 87 -5.97 20.54 -11.51
C ASP A 87 -5.51 20.50 -12.98
N PHE A 88 -6.42 20.46 -13.95
CA PHE A 88 -6.12 20.51 -15.39
C PHE A 88 -5.16 21.66 -15.79
N ASN A 89 -5.11 22.73 -14.99
CA ASN A 89 -4.22 23.90 -15.17
C ASN A 89 -2.91 23.80 -14.37
N GLY A 90 -2.56 22.63 -13.81
CA GLY A 90 -1.34 22.43 -13.02
C GLY A 90 -1.30 23.23 -11.72
N THR A 91 -2.45 23.67 -11.19
CA THR A 91 -2.49 24.47 -9.95
C THR A 91 -2.15 23.58 -8.75
N PRO A 92 -1.04 23.84 -8.05
CA PRO A 92 -0.70 23.07 -6.87
C PRO A 92 -1.67 23.38 -5.72
N ALA A 93 -2.14 22.33 -5.04
CA ALA A 93 -3.02 22.42 -3.90
C ALA A 93 -2.52 21.53 -2.76
N ARG A 94 -2.56 22.04 -1.53
CA ARG A 94 -2.28 21.22 -0.34
C ARG A 94 -3.56 20.53 0.11
N ALA A 95 -3.52 19.20 0.16
CA ALA A 95 -4.58 18.38 0.72
C ALA A 95 -4.37 18.21 2.23
N HIS A 96 -5.41 18.51 3.01
CA HIS A 96 -5.50 18.17 4.42
C HIS A 96 -6.60 17.12 4.57
N VAL A 97 -6.20 15.90 4.94
CA VAL A 97 -7.10 14.77 5.15
C VAL A 97 -7.31 14.61 6.65
N HIS A 98 -8.56 14.64 7.07
CA HIS A 98 -9.01 14.38 8.43
C HIS A 98 -9.89 13.14 8.42
N ASP A 99 -9.52 12.11 9.18
CA ASP A 99 -10.25 10.85 9.31
C ASP A 99 -10.60 10.61 10.78
N ILE A 100 -11.86 10.28 11.02
CA ILE A 100 -12.37 9.72 12.27
C ILE A 100 -12.92 8.33 11.97
N ARG A 101 -12.42 7.34 12.69
CA ARG A 101 -12.85 5.95 12.55
C ARG A 101 -13.20 5.32 13.87
N TYR A 102 -14.43 4.83 13.97
CA TYR A 102 -14.86 3.98 15.06
C TYR A 102 -14.82 2.52 14.60
N THR A 103 -14.26 1.63 15.41
CA THR A 103 -14.17 0.19 15.13
C THR A 103 -14.60 -0.62 16.33
N ALA A 104 -15.53 -1.54 16.12
CA ALA A 104 -15.90 -2.58 17.07
C ALA A 104 -15.26 -3.90 16.62
N LYS A 105 -14.58 -4.60 17.53
CA LYS A 105 -13.93 -5.89 17.28
C LYS A 105 -14.60 -6.95 18.16
N LEU A 106 -15.11 -8.00 17.53
CA LEU A 106 -15.74 -9.14 18.18
C LEU A 106 -14.83 -10.37 18.01
N PRO A 107 -14.13 -10.82 19.06
CA PRO A 107 -13.49 -12.13 19.06
C PRO A 107 -14.58 -13.21 19.11
N ILE A 108 -14.65 -14.03 18.07
CA ILE A 108 -15.60 -15.16 17.98
C ILE A 108 -15.02 -16.35 18.74
N ASN A 109 -13.73 -16.65 18.51
CA ASN A 109 -12.93 -17.61 19.26
C ASN A 109 -11.45 -17.15 19.27
N GLU A 110 -10.53 -18.00 19.73
CA GLU A 110 -9.11 -17.69 19.91
C GLU A 110 -8.39 -17.35 18.60
N VAL A 111 -8.89 -17.83 17.45
CA VAL A 111 -8.25 -17.68 16.13
C VAL A 111 -9.10 -16.89 15.14
N LEU A 112 -10.39 -16.65 15.42
CA LEU A 112 -11.35 -16.00 14.51
C LEU A 112 -11.97 -14.76 15.16
N GLY A 113 -11.92 -13.64 14.45
CA GLY A 113 -12.52 -12.38 14.87
C GLY A 113 -13.21 -11.63 13.73
N ALA A 114 -14.31 -10.96 14.07
CA ALA A 114 -15.01 -10.04 13.16
C ALA A 114 -14.77 -8.59 13.58
N LYS A 115 -14.71 -7.68 12.61
CA LYS A 115 -14.57 -6.23 12.85
C LYS A 115 -15.60 -5.47 12.02
N GLY A 116 -16.25 -4.51 12.64
CA GLY A 116 -17.08 -3.52 11.97
C GLY A 116 -16.55 -2.12 12.24
N SER A 117 -16.40 -1.32 11.20
CA SER A 117 -15.94 0.06 11.31
C SER A 117 -16.88 1.04 10.62
N VAL A 118 -17.02 2.21 11.23
CA VAL A 118 -17.64 3.40 10.65
C VAL A 118 -16.56 4.45 10.47
N LEU A 119 -16.51 5.07 9.30
CA LEU A 119 -15.53 6.05 8.88
C LEU A 119 -16.23 7.37 8.55
N TYR A 120 -15.64 8.47 8.99
CA TYR A 120 -15.90 9.80 8.45
C TYR A 120 -14.58 10.42 8.00
N ARG A 121 -14.52 10.86 6.75
CA ARG A 121 -13.32 11.45 6.14
C ARG A 121 -13.66 12.81 5.55
N ASN A 122 -12.87 13.82 5.88
CA ASN A 122 -12.92 15.15 5.30
C ASN A 122 -11.59 15.45 4.60
N ASP A 123 -11.68 15.70 3.29
CA ASP A 123 -10.55 16.14 2.48
C ASP A 123 -10.73 17.62 2.16
N LYS A 124 -9.85 18.46 2.70
CA LYS A 124 -9.78 19.90 2.40
C LYS A 124 -8.64 20.16 1.44
N PHE A 125 -8.95 20.75 0.29
CA PHE A 125 -7.96 21.20 -0.69
C PHE A 125 -7.76 22.70 -0.56
N THR A 126 -6.52 23.12 -0.27
CA THR A 126 -6.13 24.53 -0.20
C THR A 126 -5.21 24.83 -1.38
N TYR A 127 -5.71 25.57 -2.37
CA TYR A 127 -4.94 25.96 -3.55
C TYR A 127 -3.84 26.96 -3.17
N PHE A 128 -2.65 26.82 -3.75
CA PHE A 128 -1.60 27.83 -3.58
C PHE A 128 -1.94 29.07 -4.41
N SER A 129 -1.65 30.25 -3.87
CA SER A 129 -1.84 31.54 -4.55
C SER A 129 -0.70 31.81 -5.53
N GLN A 130 -0.62 31.05 -6.62
CA GLN A 130 0.36 31.19 -7.70
C GLN A 130 -0.34 31.67 -8.99
N GLY A 131 -0.37 32.98 -9.17
CA GLY A 131 -0.94 33.64 -10.35
C GLY A 131 -2.46 33.81 -10.29
N ASP A 132 -2.99 34.47 -11.32
CA ASP A 132 -4.37 34.97 -11.36
C ASP A 132 -5.43 33.86 -11.38
N VAL A 133 -5.07 32.65 -11.84
CA VAL A 133 -5.99 31.50 -11.94
C VAL A 133 -6.25 30.86 -10.58
N SER A 134 -5.23 30.78 -9.71
CA SER A 134 -5.35 30.08 -8.43
C SER A 134 -5.61 31.00 -7.25
N LEU A 135 -5.22 32.28 -7.36
CA LEU A 135 -5.47 33.31 -6.35
C LEU A 135 -6.96 33.43 -5.93
N PRO A 136 -7.95 33.40 -6.84
CA PRO A 136 -9.36 33.51 -6.46
C PRO A 136 -9.99 32.18 -6.01
N LYS A 137 -9.29 31.05 -6.11
CA LYS A 137 -9.86 29.74 -5.78
C LYS A 137 -10.04 29.57 -4.28
N LYS A 138 -11.29 29.41 -3.85
CA LYS A 138 -11.62 29.07 -2.46
C LYS A 138 -11.24 27.62 -2.15
N PRO A 139 -10.94 27.29 -0.87
CA PRO A 139 -10.71 25.91 -0.48
C PRO A 139 -11.89 25.01 -0.82
N ALA A 140 -11.61 23.84 -1.38
CA ALA A 140 -12.62 22.83 -1.70
C ALA A 140 -12.70 21.77 -0.59
N TYR A 141 -13.89 21.24 -0.35
CA TYR A 141 -14.16 20.25 0.69
C TYR A 141 -14.88 19.05 0.13
N ASP A 142 -14.41 17.88 0.54
CA ASP A 142 -14.91 16.61 0.10
C ASP A 142 -15.12 15.73 1.34
N ASN A 143 -16.39 15.41 1.65
CA ASN A 143 -16.74 14.64 2.84
C ASN A 143 -17.22 13.23 2.44
N TYR A 144 -16.67 12.19 3.06
CA TYR A 144 -17.06 10.81 2.84
C TYR A 144 -17.48 10.17 4.16
N VAL A 145 -18.51 9.34 4.11
CA VAL A 145 -18.89 8.42 5.19
C VAL A 145 -18.70 7.01 4.67
N GLY A 146 -18.11 6.15 5.48
CA GLY A 146 -17.81 4.78 5.09
C GLY A 146 -18.22 3.75 6.13
N LEU A 147 -18.52 2.55 5.65
CA LEU A 147 -18.70 1.35 6.44
C LEU A 147 -17.70 0.30 5.97
N ARG A 148 -17.13 -0.45 6.91
CA ARG A 148 -16.21 -1.54 6.61
C ARG A 148 -16.49 -2.74 7.51
N ALA A 149 -16.53 -3.91 6.91
CA ALA A 149 -16.61 -5.19 7.62
C ALA A 149 -15.35 -6.00 7.30
N GLU A 150 -14.76 -6.63 8.32
CA GLU A 150 -13.62 -7.54 8.16
C GLU A 150 -13.85 -8.83 8.94
N LEU A 151 -13.43 -9.94 8.35
CA LEU A 151 -13.29 -11.23 9.03
C LEU A 151 -11.81 -11.61 9.02
N VAL A 152 -11.26 -11.88 10.20
CA VAL A 152 -9.84 -12.18 10.40
C VAL A 152 -9.70 -13.55 11.03
N PHE A 153 -8.89 -14.40 10.43
CA PHE A 153 -8.47 -15.68 10.99
C PHE A 153 -6.95 -15.67 11.20
N ASP A 154 -6.47 -16.09 12.36
CA ASP A 154 -5.04 -16.18 12.66
C ASP A 154 -4.74 -17.36 13.62
N ASP A 155 -4.16 -18.42 13.08
CA ASP A 155 -3.59 -19.56 13.83
C ASP A 155 -2.06 -19.59 13.65
N THR A 156 -1.43 -18.43 13.44
CA THR A 156 0.02 -18.38 13.27
C THR A 156 0.75 -18.38 14.61
N ARG A 157 1.80 -19.20 14.68
CA ARG A 157 2.71 -19.29 15.83
C ARG A 157 4.05 -18.65 15.47
N ASN A 158 4.49 -17.71 16.29
CA ASN A 158 5.76 -17.03 16.10
C ASN A 158 6.92 -17.93 16.59
N VAL A 159 7.86 -18.26 15.71
CA VAL A 159 9.02 -19.11 16.02
C VAL A 159 10.27 -18.26 16.25
N MET A 160 10.50 -17.29 15.37
CA MET A 160 11.55 -16.28 15.48
C MET A 160 11.15 -15.04 14.68
N VAL A 161 11.92 -13.96 14.77
CA VAL A 161 11.61 -12.74 14.00
C VAL A 161 11.52 -13.06 12.51
N ASN A 162 10.38 -12.70 11.91
CA ASN A 162 10.03 -12.99 10.52
C ASN A 162 9.93 -14.48 10.13
N ILE A 163 9.78 -15.40 11.10
CA ILE A 163 9.49 -16.81 10.84
C ILE A 163 8.32 -17.24 11.71
N MET A 164 7.21 -17.58 11.04
CA MET A 164 5.97 -18.04 11.64
C MET A 164 5.63 -19.43 11.09
N ASN A 165 4.74 -20.14 11.78
CA ASN A 165 4.14 -21.39 11.30
C ASN A 165 2.62 -21.28 11.40
N GLY A 166 1.88 -21.81 10.42
CA GLY A 166 0.41 -21.85 10.45
C GLY A 166 -0.23 -20.99 9.36
N PHE A 167 -1.50 -20.65 9.55
CA PHE A 167 -2.30 -19.92 8.57
C PHE A 167 -2.88 -18.66 9.18
N ARG A 168 -2.85 -17.55 8.42
CA ARG A 168 -3.61 -16.34 8.73
C ARG A 168 -4.26 -15.81 7.47
N GLY A 169 -5.45 -15.26 7.62
CA GLY A 169 -6.24 -14.74 6.52
C GLY A 169 -7.10 -13.58 6.96
N LYS A 170 -7.40 -12.70 6.01
CA LYS A 170 -8.38 -11.63 6.18
C LYS A 170 -9.21 -11.48 4.92
N VAL A 171 -10.51 -11.32 5.08
CA VAL A 171 -11.45 -10.91 4.04
C VAL A 171 -12.13 -9.62 4.51
N TRP A 172 -12.34 -8.67 3.61
CA TRP A 172 -12.99 -7.41 3.94
C TRP A 172 -13.87 -6.91 2.80
N GLY A 173 -14.87 -6.13 3.17
CA GLY A 173 -15.70 -5.33 2.28
C GLY A 173 -15.87 -3.93 2.85
N GLU A 174 -15.86 -2.93 2.00
CA GLU A 174 -15.91 -1.52 2.38
C GLU A 174 -16.75 -0.73 1.38
N TYR A 175 -17.57 0.18 1.90
CA TYR A 175 -18.45 1.05 1.14
C TYR A 175 -18.30 2.48 1.65
N TRP A 176 -17.90 3.41 0.79
CA TRP A 176 -17.87 4.85 1.09
C TRP A 176 -18.86 5.58 0.20
N ARG A 177 -19.46 6.63 0.76
CA ARG A 177 -20.35 7.55 0.06
C ARG A 177 -19.92 8.98 0.31
N LYS A 178 -19.81 9.76 -0.76
CA LYS A 178 -19.58 11.20 -0.70
C LYS A 178 -20.87 11.92 -0.23
N ILE A 179 -20.73 12.83 0.72
CA ILE A 179 -21.83 13.69 1.19
C ILE A 179 -21.94 14.87 0.21
N LYS A 180 -22.66 14.66 -0.90
CA LYS A 180 -23.02 15.67 -1.90
C LYS A 180 -24.37 15.28 -2.54
N ASN A 181 -24.99 16.19 -3.29
CA ASN A 181 -26.24 15.93 -4.03
C ASN A 181 -26.07 14.82 -5.07
N GLU A 182 -24.91 14.79 -5.74
CA GLU A 182 -24.55 13.75 -6.69
C GLU A 182 -24.14 12.48 -5.95
N ARG A 183 -24.62 11.34 -6.43
CA ARG A 183 -24.31 10.04 -5.84
C ARG A 183 -22.92 9.59 -6.29
N HIS A 184 -21.95 9.75 -5.39
CA HIS A 184 -20.59 9.28 -5.55
C HIS A 184 -20.27 8.21 -4.51
N ASP A 185 -20.07 6.98 -4.97
CA ASP A 185 -19.88 5.81 -4.12
C ASP A 185 -18.60 5.06 -4.51
N LEU A 186 -17.86 4.59 -3.50
CA LEU A 186 -16.73 3.68 -3.62
C LEU A 186 -17.10 2.37 -2.93
N ILE A 187 -17.05 1.26 -3.66
CA ILE A 187 -17.17 -0.08 -3.08
C ILE A 187 -15.84 -0.79 -3.30
N THR A 188 -15.30 -1.41 -2.27
CA THR A 188 -14.13 -2.28 -2.38
C THR A 188 -14.36 -3.58 -1.64
N ALA A 189 -13.78 -4.65 -2.15
CA ALA A 189 -13.70 -5.93 -1.45
C ALA A 189 -12.38 -6.60 -1.77
N GLY A 190 -11.92 -7.46 -0.88
CA GLY A 190 -10.70 -8.21 -1.12
C GLY A 190 -10.40 -9.25 -0.06
N PHE A 191 -9.29 -9.94 -0.27
CA PHE A 191 -8.74 -10.93 0.65
C PHE A 191 -7.20 -10.90 0.68
N ASP A 192 -6.61 -11.33 1.80
CA ASP A 192 -5.17 -11.54 1.98
C ASP A 192 -5.01 -12.79 2.83
N LEU A 193 -4.50 -13.86 2.23
CA LEU A 193 -4.31 -15.17 2.83
C LEU A 193 -2.81 -15.48 2.86
N ARG A 194 -2.30 -15.95 4.00
CA ARG A 194 -0.89 -16.29 4.19
C ARG A 194 -0.76 -17.63 4.88
N HIS A 195 0.11 -18.48 4.35
CA HIS A 195 0.40 -19.79 4.89
C HIS A 195 1.90 -19.97 5.06
N TYR A 196 2.31 -20.44 6.24
CA TYR A 196 3.70 -20.67 6.60
C TYR A 196 3.88 -22.13 6.97
N GLN A 197 4.56 -22.87 6.10
CA GLN A 197 4.85 -24.28 6.28
C GLN A 197 6.30 -24.45 6.70
N ARG A 198 6.53 -25.07 7.86
CA ARG A 198 7.86 -25.52 8.27
C ARG A 198 8.28 -26.65 7.33
N VAL A 199 9.40 -26.45 6.62
CA VAL A 199 9.99 -27.47 5.73
C VAL A 199 10.92 -28.36 6.53
N HIS A 200 11.92 -27.75 7.19
CA HIS A 200 12.88 -28.47 8.01
C HIS A 200 13.55 -27.54 9.00
N ARG A 201 13.63 -27.93 10.29
CA ARG A 201 14.18 -27.07 11.36
C ARG A 201 13.57 -25.66 11.27
N GLN A 202 14.36 -24.59 11.14
CA GLN A 202 13.88 -23.22 11.01
C GLN A 202 13.68 -22.76 9.55
N ILE A 203 13.84 -23.66 8.55
CA ILE A 203 13.48 -23.38 7.15
C ILE A 203 11.97 -23.37 7.02
N THR A 204 11.44 -22.25 6.51
CA THR A 204 10.00 -22.07 6.34
C THR A 204 9.70 -21.66 4.91
N TRP A 205 8.72 -22.32 4.32
CA TRP A 205 8.13 -21.97 3.04
C TRP A 205 6.89 -21.12 3.30
N CYS A 206 6.90 -19.89 2.80
CA CYS A 206 5.89 -18.88 3.05
C CYS A 206 5.17 -18.57 1.75
N ASN A 207 3.85 -18.63 1.78
CA ASN A 207 3.01 -18.30 0.63
C ASN A 207 2.00 -17.23 1.00
N ARG A 208 1.75 -16.28 0.11
CA ARG A 208 0.74 -15.24 0.25
C ARG A 208 -0.09 -15.16 -1.03
N LEU A 209 -1.40 -15.11 -0.88
CA LEU A 209 -2.34 -14.81 -1.96
C LEU A 209 -3.17 -13.61 -1.53
N ALA A 210 -3.06 -12.50 -2.26
CA ALA A 210 -3.82 -11.29 -1.98
C ALA A 210 -4.51 -10.79 -3.25
N GLY A 211 -5.75 -10.35 -3.12
CA GLY A 211 -6.53 -9.82 -4.22
C GLY A 211 -7.54 -8.80 -3.74
N GLY A 212 -7.94 -7.93 -4.65
CA GLY A 212 -8.90 -6.88 -4.37
C GLY A 212 -9.56 -6.36 -5.63
N THR A 213 -10.75 -5.82 -5.45
CA THR A 213 -11.60 -5.30 -6.51
C THR A 213 -12.30 -4.04 -6.02
N SER A 214 -12.51 -3.11 -6.92
CA SER A 214 -13.23 -1.86 -6.68
C SER A 214 -14.30 -1.59 -7.72
N TRP A 215 -15.46 -1.16 -7.23
CA TRP A 215 -16.62 -0.76 -8.01
C TRP A 215 -17.16 0.59 -7.52
N GLY A 216 -18.18 1.09 -8.21
CA GLY A 216 -18.77 2.40 -7.95
C GLY A 216 -18.30 3.45 -8.96
N THR A 217 -18.67 4.71 -8.68
CA THR A 217 -18.31 5.88 -9.49
C THR A 217 -16.91 6.38 -9.12
N ASP A 218 -16.53 6.27 -7.84
CA ASP A 218 -15.30 6.83 -7.29
C ASP A 218 -14.30 5.71 -7.00
N ARG A 219 -13.88 5.00 -8.04
CA ARG A 219 -13.15 3.73 -7.89
C ARG A 219 -11.77 3.92 -7.27
N LEU A 220 -11.27 2.83 -6.68
CA LEU A 220 -9.91 2.67 -6.19
C LEU A 220 -9.04 2.02 -7.28
N LEU A 221 -7.95 2.69 -7.63
CA LEU A 221 -6.91 2.19 -8.52
C LEU A 221 -5.86 1.41 -7.73
N PHE A 222 -5.56 0.18 -8.17
CA PHE A 222 -4.49 -0.63 -7.64
C PHE A 222 -3.27 -0.53 -8.54
N TYR A 223 -2.14 -0.05 -8.00
CA TYR A 223 -0.85 -0.07 -8.68
C TYR A 223 -0.06 -1.31 -8.30
N LEU A 224 0.15 -2.21 -9.24
CA LEU A 224 0.98 -3.38 -9.04
C LEU A 224 2.47 -3.00 -9.20
N GLY A 225 3.34 -3.51 -8.33
CA GLY A 225 4.79 -3.35 -8.46
C GLY A 225 5.50 -2.89 -7.19
N GLY A 226 6.78 -3.25 -7.09
CA GLY A 226 7.63 -2.87 -5.97
C GLY A 226 7.37 -3.66 -4.69
N VAL A 227 7.96 -3.16 -3.60
CA VAL A 227 7.81 -3.74 -2.26
C VAL A 227 7.26 -2.73 -1.26
N ASP A 228 6.62 -3.21 -0.20
CA ASP A 228 6.19 -2.36 0.90
C ASP A 228 7.39 -1.74 1.64
N ASN A 229 7.25 -0.49 2.07
CA ASN A 229 8.31 0.30 2.70
C ASN A 229 9.65 0.32 1.92
N TRP A 230 9.62 0.35 0.57
CA TRP A 230 10.79 0.51 -0.29
C TRP A 230 11.44 1.91 -0.20
N PHE A 231 12.66 1.99 0.35
CA PHE A 231 13.37 3.24 0.63
C PHE A 231 13.50 4.22 -0.55
N ASN A 232 13.75 3.72 -1.77
CA ASN A 232 13.87 4.54 -2.98
C ASN A 232 13.00 3.96 -4.09
N ALA A 233 11.68 4.00 -3.87
CA ALA A 233 10.70 3.47 -4.80
C ALA A 233 10.74 4.20 -6.14
N LYS A 234 10.82 3.44 -7.23
CA LYS A 234 10.68 3.94 -8.59
C LYS A 234 9.26 3.68 -9.08
N PHE A 235 8.73 4.59 -9.90
CA PHE A 235 7.41 4.46 -10.51
C PHE A 235 7.54 4.50 -12.03
N ASN A 236 6.80 3.63 -12.71
CA ASN A 236 6.78 3.56 -14.17
C ASN A 236 5.66 4.45 -14.71
N ASN A 237 6.02 5.50 -15.45
CA ASN A 237 5.08 6.42 -16.09
C ASN A 237 4.71 6.02 -17.53
N GLU A 238 5.27 4.92 -18.05
CA GLU A 238 5.03 4.46 -19.43
C GLU A 238 3.76 3.61 -19.55
N ILE A 239 3.22 3.13 -18.42
CA ILE A 239 2.01 2.32 -18.37
C ILE A 239 0.80 3.24 -18.23
N ASN A 240 -0.03 3.24 -19.27
CA ASN A 240 -1.26 4.02 -19.29
C ASN A 240 -2.26 3.53 -18.23
N ILE A 241 -3.12 4.44 -17.77
CA ILE A 241 -4.23 4.13 -16.88
C ILE A 241 -5.50 4.12 -17.74
N VAL A 242 -6.24 3.02 -17.71
CA VAL A 242 -7.49 2.88 -18.45
C VAL A 242 -8.59 3.63 -17.73
N LYS A 243 -9.28 4.56 -18.40
CA LYS A 243 -10.40 5.34 -17.84
C LYS A 243 -10.04 6.06 -16.52
N PRO A 244 -9.00 6.93 -16.54
CA PRO A 244 -8.51 7.62 -15.34
C PRO A 244 -9.59 8.46 -14.64
N GLU A 245 -10.58 8.95 -15.38
CA GLU A 245 -11.73 9.71 -14.88
C GLU A 245 -12.64 8.93 -13.93
N THR A 246 -12.56 7.59 -13.92
CA THR A 246 -13.35 6.73 -13.03
C THR A 246 -12.71 6.49 -11.67
N TYR A 247 -11.46 6.92 -11.49
CA TYR A 247 -10.70 6.70 -10.27
C TYR A 247 -10.64 7.95 -9.41
N GLN A 248 -11.05 7.80 -8.16
CA GLN A 248 -10.96 8.87 -7.16
C GLN A 248 -9.85 8.60 -6.14
N PHE A 249 -9.51 7.33 -5.94
CA PHE A 249 -8.53 6.88 -4.98
C PHE A 249 -7.50 5.96 -5.64
N GLN A 250 -6.34 5.82 -5.00
CA GLN A 250 -5.27 4.93 -5.43
C GLN A 250 -4.59 4.25 -4.23
N THR A 251 -4.06 3.05 -4.45
CA THR A 251 -3.27 2.30 -3.48
C THR A 251 -2.22 1.44 -4.19
N LEU A 252 -1.20 1.03 -3.44
CA LEU A 252 -0.20 0.09 -3.93
C LEU A 252 -0.66 -1.36 -3.65
N ALA A 253 -0.54 -2.21 -4.66
CA ALA A 253 -0.72 -3.65 -4.58
C ALA A 253 0.66 -4.31 -4.53
N THR A 254 1.13 -4.57 -3.31
CA THR A 254 2.42 -5.22 -3.04
C THR A 254 2.24 -6.65 -2.57
N ASN A 255 3.20 -7.55 -2.83
CA ASN A 255 4.53 -7.28 -3.40
C ASN A 255 4.66 -7.87 -4.79
N MET A 256 5.39 -7.17 -5.64
CA MET A 256 5.82 -7.67 -6.94
C MET A 256 7.27 -7.22 -7.15
N ARG A 257 8.20 -8.02 -6.62
CA ARG A 257 9.63 -7.76 -6.71
C ARG A 257 10.13 -7.93 -8.14
N GLY A 258 11.22 -7.23 -8.46
CA GLY A 258 11.76 -7.19 -9.83
C GLY A 258 11.14 -6.12 -10.72
N PHE A 259 10.19 -5.33 -10.20
CA PHE A 259 9.54 -4.24 -10.93
C PHE A 259 9.51 -2.95 -10.11
N SER A 260 9.53 -1.81 -10.81
CA SER A 260 9.07 -0.54 -10.27
C SER A 260 7.56 -0.58 -9.98
N GLN A 261 7.07 0.36 -9.18
CA GLN A 261 5.64 0.56 -9.01
C GLN A 261 4.99 0.88 -10.37
N ASN A 262 3.70 0.52 -10.51
CA ASN A 262 2.91 0.70 -11.73
C ASN A 262 3.42 -0.11 -12.94
N ILE A 263 3.84 -1.36 -12.74
CA ILE A 263 4.05 -2.27 -13.89
C ILE A 263 2.72 -2.68 -14.53
N ARG A 264 1.67 -2.83 -13.72
CA ARG A 264 0.28 -3.01 -14.13
C ARG A 264 -0.61 -2.20 -13.21
N ASN A 265 -1.76 -1.76 -13.70
CA ASN A 265 -2.73 -1.02 -12.90
C ASN A 265 -4.16 -1.39 -13.31
N GLY A 266 -5.11 -1.16 -12.40
CA GLY A 266 -6.51 -1.44 -12.66
C GLY A 266 -7.39 -1.34 -11.41
N ASN A 267 -8.70 -1.50 -11.57
CA ASN A 267 -9.63 -1.55 -10.44
C ASN A 267 -9.71 -2.95 -9.80
N ASN A 268 -9.02 -3.93 -10.37
CA ASN A 268 -8.85 -5.26 -9.79
C ASN A 268 -7.36 -5.62 -9.77
N PHE A 269 -6.97 -6.43 -8.78
CA PHE A 269 -5.66 -7.05 -8.76
C PHE A 269 -5.69 -8.41 -8.08
N VAL A 270 -4.71 -9.25 -8.42
CA VAL A 270 -4.36 -10.46 -7.71
C VAL A 270 -2.85 -10.61 -7.68
N THR A 271 -2.33 -11.07 -6.56
CA THR A 271 -0.90 -11.32 -6.31
C THR A 271 -0.73 -12.62 -5.57
N TYR A 272 0.25 -13.40 -6.00
CA TYR A 272 0.71 -14.61 -5.36
C TYR A 272 2.21 -14.47 -5.12
N ASN A 273 2.63 -14.58 -3.86
CA ASN A 273 4.03 -14.54 -3.47
C ASN A 273 4.40 -15.87 -2.81
N SER A 274 5.52 -16.44 -3.23
CA SER A 274 6.11 -17.63 -2.63
C SER A 274 7.54 -17.31 -2.23
N GLU A 275 7.90 -17.57 -0.97
CA GLU A 275 9.21 -17.31 -0.39
C GLU A 275 9.70 -18.56 0.34
N LEU A 276 10.94 -18.97 0.10
CA LEU A 276 11.65 -19.91 0.96
C LEU A 276 12.62 -19.13 1.84
N ARG A 277 12.43 -19.19 3.16
CA ARG A 277 13.23 -18.46 4.14
C ARG A 277 14.22 -19.43 4.81
N PHE A 278 15.51 -19.15 4.65
CA PHE A 278 16.59 -19.94 5.22
C PHE A 278 17.38 -19.12 6.26
N PRO A 279 17.10 -19.30 7.57
CA PRO A 279 17.85 -18.64 8.63
C PRO A 279 19.22 -19.33 8.82
N ILE A 280 20.22 -18.90 8.05
CA ILE A 280 21.51 -19.60 7.89
C ILE A 280 22.15 -19.93 9.24
N VAL A 281 22.32 -18.95 10.11
CA VAL A 281 23.08 -19.13 11.36
C VAL A 281 22.31 -20.02 12.32
N LYS A 282 21.00 -19.76 12.51
CA LYS A 282 20.14 -20.54 13.39
C LYS A 282 19.90 -21.96 12.93
N TYR A 283 20.07 -22.22 11.63
CA TYR A 283 19.98 -23.58 11.10
C TYR A 283 21.15 -24.46 11.59
N PHE A 284 22.37 -23.92 11.62
CA PHE A 284 23.57 -24.64 12.05
C PHE A 284 23.86 -24.50 13.55
N VAL A 285 23.33 -23.45 14.21
CA VAL A 285 23.62 -23.13 15.61
C VAL A 285 22.34 -23.09 16.44
N ASP A 286 22.16 -24.08 17.32
CA ASP A 286 20.98 -24.23 18.19
C ASP A 286 21.03 -23.41 19.50
N ARG A 287 21.94 -22.44 19.58
CA ARG A 287 22.07 -21.52 20.74
C ARG A 287 21.87 -20.06 20.35
N PRO A 288 21.40 -19.19 21.25
CA PRO A 288 21.36 -17.75 21.00
C PRO A 288 22.79 -17.19 20.91
N MET A 289 23.05 -16.45 19.83
CA MET A 289 24.30 -15.70 19.67
C MET A 289 24.18 -14.35 20.38
N ARG A 290 25.31 -13.75 20.78
CA ARG A 290 25.32 -12.37 21.32
C ARG A 290 24.90 -11.34 20.28
N SER A 291 25.14 -11.61 18.99
CA SER A 291 24.77 -10.72 17.89
C SER A 291 23.32 -10.94 17.45
N ASP A 292 22.51 -9.89 17.57
CA ASP A 292 21.13 -9.85 17.07
C ASP A 292 21.06 -9.99 15.54
N PHE A 293 22.04 -9.42 14.82
CA PHE A 293 22.17 -9.57 13.39
C PHE A 293 22.37 -11.05 13.00
N LEU A 294 23.28 -11.77 13.65
CA LEU A 294 23.54 -13.17 13.32
C LEU A 294 22.34 -14.07 13.67
N ASN A 295 21.63 -13.79 14.77
CA ASN A 295 20.44 -14.56 15.15
C ASN A 295 19.30 -14.45 14.13
N ASN A 296 19.23 -13.34 13.38
CA ASN A 296 18.13 -13.05 12.47
C ASN A 296 18.55 -13.07 10.99
N LEU A 297 19.80 -13.43 10.68
CA LEU A 297 20.29 -13.49 9.31
C LEU A 297 19.59 -14.60 8.52
N GLN A 298 18.90 -14.20 7.45
CA GLN A 298 18.13 -15.07 6.57
C GLN A 298 18.54 -14.85 5.12
N LEU A 299 18.77 -15.96 4.40
CA LEU A 299 18.75 -15.98 2.93
C LEU A 299 17.36 -16.36 2.48
N ILE A 300 16.89 -15.69 1.43
CA ILE A 300 15.59 -15.94 0.85
C ILE A 300 15.73 -16.17 -0.64
N SER A 301 14.95 -17.12 -1.15
CA SER A 301 14.60 -17.21 -2.57
C SER A 301 13.11 -16.97 -2.70
N PHE A 302 12.70 -16.24 -3.73
CA PHE A 302 11.30 -15.88 -3.91
C PHE A 302 10.84 -15.97 -5.36
N PHE A 303 9.53 -16.16 -5.50
CA PHE A 303 8.79 -16.11 -6.75
C PHE A 303 7.47 -15.36 -6.51
N ASP A 304 7.25 -14.32 -7.29
CA ASP A 304 6.09 -13.45 -7.27
C ASP A 304 5.34 -13.56 -8.59
N LEU A 305 4.03 -13.60 -8.55
CA LEU A 305 3.16 -13.61 -9.71
C LEU A 305 2.01 -12.64 -9.46
N GLY A 306 1.71 -11.77 -10.42
CA GLY A 306 0.66 -10.77 -10.21
C GLY A 306 0.02 -10.31 -11.49
N ALA A 307 -1.21 -9.84 -11.36
CA ALA A 307 -1.95 -9.18 -12.42
C ALA A 307 -2.79 -8.04 -11.83
N ALA A 308 -2.91 -6.95 -12.57
CA ALA A 308 -3.84 -5.87 -12.30
C ALA A 308 -4.50 -5.45 -13.61
N TRP A 309 -5.82 -5.23 -13.57
CA TRP A 309 -6.61 -4.98 -14.77
C TRP A 309 -7.87 -4.14 -14.50
N TYR A 310 -8.37 -3.52 -15.56
CA TYR A 310 -9.62 -2.78 -15.58
C TYR A 310 -10.81 -3.68 -15.98
N GLY A 311 -11.93 -3.57 -15.27
CA GLY A 311 -13.18 -4.24 -15.61
C GLY A 311 -13.24 -5.73 -15.23
N LEU A 312 -14.10 -6.50 -15.91
CA LEU A 312 -14.36 -7.90 -15.55
C LEU A 312 -13.34 -8.88 -16.16
N ASN A 313 -12.84 -8.58 -17.36
CA ASN A 313 -11.98 -9.48 -18.11
C ASN A 313 -10.53 -8.95 -18.16
N PRO A 314 -9.55 -9.63 -17.54
CA PRO A 314 -8.15 -9.22 -17.62
C PRO A 314 -7.59 -9.27 -19.04
N LEU A 315 -8.14 -10.10 -19.93
CA LEU A 315 -7.67 -10.28 -21.31
C LEU A 315 -8.42 -9.40 -22.33
N SER A 316 -9.16 -8.38 -21.87
CA SER A 316 -9.80 -7.43 -22.78
C SER A 316 -8.75 -6.54 -23.46
N LYS A 317 -9.09 -6.02 -24.66
CA LYS A 317 -8.21 -5.09 -25.40
C LYS A 317 -7.75 -3.91 -24.56
N GLU A 318 -8.64 -3.34 -23.75
CA GLU A 318 -8.30 -2.24 -22.84
C GLU A 318 -7.15 -2.58 -21.86
N ASN A 319 -6.97 -3.85 -21.53
CA ASN A 319 -5.95 -4.33 -20.59
C ASN A 319 -4.71 -4.89 -21.29
N THR A 320 -4.85 -5.43 -22.49
CA THR A 320 -3.74 -6.00 -23.28
C THR A 320 -3.04 -4.97 -24.14
N GLU A 321 -3.67 -3.84 -24.44
CA GLU A 321 -3.11 -2.77 -25.27
C GLU A 321 -2.65 -1.61 -24.39
N ASN A 322 -1.35 -1.32 -24.37
CA ASN A 322 -0.79 -0.10 -23.79
C ASN A 322 -0.75 0.98 -24.87
N VAL A 323 -1.79 1.81 -24.91
CA VAL A 323 -1.95 2.88 -25.90
C VAL A 323 -1.32 4.16 -25.36
N ASN A 324 -0.23 4.60 -26.02
CA ASN A 324 0.45 5.86 -25.74
C ASN A 324 0.28 6.81 -26.94
N THR A 325 -0.18 8.02 -26.69
CA THR A 325 -0.38 9.04 -27.72
C THR A 325 0.65 10.15 -27.55
N TYR A 326 1.46 10.36 -28.57
CA TYR A 326 2.45 11.43 -28.63
C TYR A 326 1.96 12.52 -29.58
N LEU A 327 2.01 13.77 -29.11
CA LEU A 327 1.73 14.94 -29.94
C LEU A 327 3.07 15.50 -30.41
N GLN A 328 3.28 15.51 -31.73
CA GLN A 328 4.47 16.06 -32.36
C GLN A 328 4.08 17.08 -33.44
N GLY A 329 4.74 18.24 -33.50
CA GLY A 329 4.42 19.31 -34.47
C GLY A 329 4.31 20.69 -33.82
N SER A 330 4.06 21.72 -34.63
CA SER A 330 3.74 23.06 -34.13
C SER A 330 2.28 23.13 -33.68
N ASN A 331 1.93 24.10 -32.82
CA ASN A 331 0.55 24.31 -32.33
C ASN A 331 -0.51 24.44 -33.44
N LEU A 332 -0.10 24.66 -34.69
CA LEU A 332 -0.97 24.85 -35.86
C LEU A 332 -1.17 23.58 -36.69
N SER A 333 -0.40 22.52 -36.48
CA SER A 333 -0.55 21.22 -37.17
C SER A 333 0.01 20.08 -36.32
N PRO A 334 -0.76 19.62 -35.30
CA PRO A 334 -0.33 18.52 -34.46
C PRO A 334 -0.44 17.19 -35.22
N ILE A 335 0.68 16.48 -35.34
CA ILE A 335 0.71 15.06 -35.71
C ILE A 335 0.48 14.27 -34.42
N ILE A 336 -0.56 13.44 -34.44
CA ILE A 336 -0.90 12.54 -33.34
C ILE A 336 -0.34 11.16 -33.68
N ILE A 337 0.70 10.73 -32.96
CA ILE A 337 1.29 9.40 -33.10
C ILE A 337 0.75 8.53 -31.97
N THR A 338 -0.10 7.57 -32.31
CA THR A 338 -0.60 6.57 -31.35
C THR A 338 0.22 5.30 -31.48
N VAL A 339 0.97 4.96 -30.43
CA VAL A 339 1.74 3.72 -30.32
C VAL A 339 0.95 2.76 -29.45
N ILE A 340 0.63 1.59 -30.00
CA ILE A 340 -0.06 0.51 -29.28
C ILE A 340 0.99 -0.57 -29.01
N ASN A 341 1.32 -0.77 -27.73
CA ASN A 341 2.22 -1.84 -27.31
C ASN A 341 1.42 -2.95 -26.61
N ASP A 342 1.51 -4.17 -27.11
CA ASP A 342 0.89 -5.32 -26.47
C ASP A 342 1.59 -5.66 -25.14
N LYS A 343 0.78 -5.81 -24.09
CA LYS A 343 1.21 -6.20 -22.74
C LYS A 343 0.39 -7.39 -22.25
N ASN A 344 1.05 -8.32 -21.57
CA ASN A 344 0.40 -9.41 -20.87
C ASN A 344 -0.07 -8.90 -19.50
N PRO A 345 -1.36 -9.02 -19.13
CA PRO A 345 -1.83 -8.63 -17.81
C PRO A 345 -1.09 -9.33 -16.66
N LEU A 346 -0.57 -10.53 -16.92
CA LEU A 346 0.21 -11.33 -15.97
C LEU A 346 1.70 -10.99 -16.04
N VAL A 347 2.29 -10.70 -14.89
CA VAL A 347 3.73 -10.46 -14.71
C VAL A 347 4.25 -11.35 -13.58
N ALA A 348 5.51 -11.79 -13.69
CA ALA A 348 6.16 -12.60 -12.67
C ALA A 348 7.49 -11.97 -12.25
N GLY A 349 7.94 -12.21 -11.03
CA GLY A 349 9.23 -11.76 -10.52
C GLY A 349 9.90 -12.91 -9.77
N ALA A 350 11.17 -13.17 -10.02
CA ALA A 350 11.92 -14.20 -9.31
C ALA A 350 13.23 -13.64 -8.80
N GLY A 351 13.74 -14.16 -7.70
CA GLY A 351 14.99 -13.64 -7.17
C GLY A 351 15.37 -14.19 -5.82
N TRP A 352 16.31 -13.50 -5.20
CA TRP A 352 16.84 -13.86 -3.89
C TRP A 352 17.10 -12.61 -3.07
N GLY A 353 17.22 -12.78 -1.75
CA GLY A 353 17.40 -11.65 -0.84
C GLY A 353 18.08 -12.04 0.46
N ILE A 354 18.51 -11.01 1.18
CA ILE A 354 19.14 -11.11 2.49
C ILE A 354 18.31 -10.29 3.46
N ARG A 355 17.93 -10.89 4.59
CA ARG A 355 17.21 -10.19 5.67
C ARG A 355 17.93 -10.36 6.98
N SER A 356 17.94 -9.31 7.80
CA SER A 356 18.41 -9.40 9.18
C SER A 356 17.92 -8.21 10.00
N ARG A 357 18.19 -8.23 11.31
CA ARG A 357 17.95 -7.12 12.22
C ARG A 357 19.24 -6.35 12.47
N LEU A 358 19.22 -5.05 12.20
CA LEU A 358 20.34 -4.12 12.36
C LEU A 358 19.89 -2.93 13.21
N TYR A 359 20.57 -2.68 14.34
CA TYR A 359 20.23 -1.61 15.29
C TYR A 359 18.74 -1.56 15.71
N GLY A 360 18.09 -2.73 15.80
CA GLY A 360 16.67 -2.83 16.15
C GLY A 360 15.71 -2.75 14.95
N TYR A 361 16.17 -2.37 13.77
CA TYR A 361 15.39 -2.34 12.53
C TYR A 361 15.52 -3.64 11.77
N PHE A 362 14.40 -4.15 11.25
CA PHE A 362 14.42 -5.30 10.36
C PHE A 362 14.65 -4.80 8.93
N VAL A 363 15.78 -5.21 8.34
CA VAL A 363 16.24 -4.74 7.03
C VAL A 363 16.14 -5.87 6.02
N ARG A 364 15.65 -5.55 4.82
CA ARG A 364 15.53 -6.46 3.69
C ARG A 364 16.25 -5.91 2.48
N LEU A 365 17.11 -6.73 1.88
CA LEU A 365 17.75 -6.46 0.61
C LEU A 365 17.35 -7.55 -0.38
N ASP A 366 16.45 -7.23 -1.29
CA ASP A 366 15.89 -8.18 -2.26
C ASP A 366 16.43 -7.85 -3.67
N PHE A 367 16.98 -8.85 -4.37
CA PHE A 367 17.44 -8.78 -5.76
C PHE A 367 16.43 -9.52 -6.64
N GLY A 368 15.56 -8.78 -7.32
CA GLY A 368 14.49 -9.34 -8.14
C GLY A 368 14.73 -9.18 -9.63
N TYR A 369 14.44 -10.23 -10.39
CA TYR A 369 14.41 -10.23 -11.85
C TYR A 369 12.95 -10.30 -12.29
N GLY A 370 12.44 -9.23 -12.90
CA GLY A 370 11.11 -9.21 -13.48
C GLY A 370 11.04 -10.09 -14.73
N ILE A 371 9.89 -10.69 -14.97
CA ILE A 371 9.52 -11.42 -16.19
C ILE A 371 8.24 -10.77 -16.69
N ASP A 372 8.36 -10.01 -17.78
CA ASP A 372 7.25 -9.34 -18.44
C ASP A 372 7.20 -9.80 -19.90
N ASN A 373 6.01 -10.12 -20.42
CA ASN A 373 5.81 -10.68 -21.76
C ASN A 373 6.74 -11.87 -22.07
N PHE A 374 6.92 -12.77 -21.10
CA PHE A 374 7.83 -13.92 -21.17
C PHE A 374 9.31 -13.56 -21.40
N ARG A 375 9.69 -12.29 -21.15
CA ARG A 375 11.08 -11.81 -21.26
C ARG A 375 11.59 -11.38 -19.90
N SER A 376 12.80 -11.81 -19.57
CA SER A 376 13.50 -11.39 -18.35
C SER A 376 13.94 -9.93 -18.45
N GLN A 377 13.70 -9.19 -17.38
CA GLN A 377 14.04 -7.78 -17.22
C GLN A 377 15.33 -7.62 -16.43
N LYS A 378 15.89 -6.41 -16.43
CA LYS A 378 17.06 -6.07 -15.60
C LYS A 378 16.73 -6.25 -14.11
N ALA A 379 17.74 -6.64 -13.34
CA ALA A 379 17.59 -6.80 -11.90
C ALA A 379 17.20 -5.47 -11.23
N VAL A 380 16.22 -5.54 -10.34
CA VAL A 380 15.80 -4.43 -9.48
C VAL A 380 16.21 -4.77 -8.05
N ILE A 381 16.91 -3.82 -7.41
CA ILE A 381 17.35 -3.95 -6.02
C ILE A 381 16.36 -3.21 -5.12
N GLY A 382 15.71 -3.94 -4.23
CA GLY A 382 14.79 -3.43 -3.23
C GLY A 382 15.46 -3.38 -1.86
N LEU A 383 15.58 -2.19 -1.27
CA LEU A 383 15.93 -2.00 0.14
C LEU A 383 14.65 -1.60 0.90
N SER A 384 14.20 -2.42 1.84
CA SER A 384 13.00 -2.11 2.64
C SER A 384 13.19 -2.41 4.13
N PHE A 385 12.35 -1.75 4.93
CA PHE A 385 12.34 -1.85 6.40
C PHE A 385 11.05 -2.52 6.92
N ALA A 386 10.49 -3.44 6.14
CA ALA A 386 9.29 -4.21 6.49
C ALA A 386 9.66 -5.61 7.01
N THR A 387 8.88 -6.16 7.93
CA THR A 387 9.14 -7.52 8.45
C THR A 387 8.63 -8.60 7.51
N ASP A 388 7.36 -8.54 7.10
CA ASP A 388 6.76 -9.55 6.22
C ASP A 388 6.71 -9.11 4.75
N PHE A 389 6.27 -10.02 3.85
CA PHE A 389 6.24 -9.88 2.37
C PHE A 389 6.27 -8.44 1.90
#